data_AF-A0A7K5BXC1-F1
#
_entry.id   AF-A0A7K5BXC1-F1
#
_cell.length_a   1.000
_cell.length_b   1.000
_cell.length_c   1.000
_cell.angle_alpha   90.00
_cell.angle_beta   90.00
_cell.angle_gamma   90.00
#
_symmetry.space_group_name_H-M   'P 1'
#
loop_
_entity.id
_entity.type
_entity.pdbx_description
1 polymer ?
#
loop_
_entity_poly.entity_id
_entity_poly.type
_entity_poly.pdbx_seq_one_letter_code
_entity_poly.pdbx_strand_id
1 'polypeptide(L)' 'NWAALVVDEAHRLKNQNSLLYKTLSEFSVGFSLLLTGTPVQNSLQELYSLLSLIEPDI' A
#
# COMPACT_ATOMS: atom_id res chain seq x y z
N ASN A 1 -2.60 -17.48 -4.81
CA ASN A 1 -1.23 -17.02 -4.47
C ASN A 1 -0.69 -16.19 -5.59
N TRP A 2 -0.64 -14.87 -5.36
CA TRP A 2 0.06 -13.96 -6.24
C TRP A 2 1.52 -13.86 -5.79
N ALA A 3 2.46 -13.94 -6.72
CA ALA A 3 3.89 -13.86 -6.40
C ALA A 3 4.27 -12.44 -5.97
N ALA A 4 3.70 -11.43 -6.62
CA ALA A 4 3.93 -10.03 -6.31
C ALA A 4 2.69 -9.17 -6.59
N LEU A 5 2.53 -8.10 -5.81
CA LEU A 5 1.61 -6.99 -6.03
C LEU A 5 2.42 -5.76 -6.43
N VAL A 6 2.06 -5.12 -7.53
CA VAL A 6 2.69 -3.86 -7.96
C VAL A 6 1.60 -2.80 -8.06
N VAL A 7 1.74 -1.72 -7.30
CA VAL A 7 0.81 -0.59 -7.34
C VAL A 7 1.56 0.64 -7.84
N ASP A 8 1.15 1.12 -9.01
CA ASP A 8 1.59 2.42 -9.53
C ASP A 8 0.71 3.55 -8.97
N GLU A 9 1.28 4.74 -8.85
CA GLU A 9 0.67 5.90 -8.20
C GLU A 9 0.12 5.60 -6.78
N ALA A 10 0.94 4.92 -5.96
CA ALA A 10 0.60 4.44 -4.62
C ALA A 10 0.12 5.53 -3.65
N HIS A 11 0.34 6.81 -3.95
CA HIS A 11 -0.29 7.92 -3.23
C HIS A 11 -1.84 7.82 -3.17
N ARG A 12 -2.47 7.06 -4.08
CA ARG A 12 -3.91 6.74 -4.06
C ARG A 12 -4.32 5.88 -2.86
N LEU A 13 -3.38 5.12 -2.29
CA LEU A 13 -3.60 4.22 -1.16
C LEU A 13 -3.46 4.86 0.22
N LYS A 14 -3.23 6.18 0.29
CA LYS A 14 -3.11 6.90 1.57
C LYS A 14 -4.32 6.80 2.50
N ASN A 15 -5.49 6.47 1.95
CA ASN A 15 -6.72 6.36 2.73
C ASN A 15 -7.02 4.89 3.04
N GLN A 16 -6.77 4.48 4.28
CA GLN A 16 -7.04 3.12 4.77
C GLN A 16 -8.54 2.75 4.73
N ASN A 17 -9.44 3.74 4.70
CA ASN A 17 -10.88 3.51 4.53
C ASN A 17 -11.31 3.31 3.08
N SER A 18 -10.39 3.47 2.11
CA SER A 18 -10.68 3.24 0.70
C SER A 18 -11.00 1.76 0.46
N LEU A 19 -11.98 1.50 -0.41
CA LEU A 19 -12.29 0.14 -0.86
C LEU A 19 -11.04 -0.51 -1.49
N LEU A 20 -10.23 0.27 -2.22
CA LEU A 20 -9.00 -0.19 -2.84
C LEU A 20 -8.00 -0.72 -1.80
N TYR A 21 -7.84 -0.02 -0.67
CA TYR A 21 -6.95 -0.43 0.41
C TYR A 21 -7.41 -1.75 1.03
N LYS A 22 -8.70 -1.86 1.35
CA LYS A 22 -9.29 -3.07 1.95
C LYS A 22 -9.14 -4.28 1.03
N THR A 23 -9.50 -4.10 -0.23
CA THR A 23 -9.37 -5.15 -1.24
C THR A 23 -7.91 -5.60 -1.39
N LEU A 24 -6.94 -4.68 -1.43
CA LEU A 24 -5.52 -5.04 -1.52
C LEU A 24 -5.00 -5.73 -0.27
N SER A 25 -5.44 -5.34 0.92
CA SER A 25 -5.06 -6.00 2.18
C SER A 25 -5.60 -7.44 2.30
N GLU A 26 -6.64 -7.79 1.57
CA GLU A 26 -7.18 -9.16 1.50
C GLU A 26 -6.35 -10.07 0.56
N PHE A 27 -5.51 -9.49 -0.31
CA PHE A 27 -4.65 -10.29 -1.19
C PHE A 27 -3.41 -10.80 -0.45
N SER A 28 -3.29 -12.12 -0.38
CA SER A 28 -2.02 -12.75 0.02
C SER A 28 -1.04 -12.71 -1.15
N VAL A 29 -0.02 -11.86 -1.01
CA VAL A 29 1.07 -11.65 -1.97
C VAL A 29 2.42 -11.84 -1.29
N GLY A 30 3.37 -12.49 -1.97
CA GLY A 30 4.71 -12.73 -1.40
C GLY A 30 5.63 -11.51 -1.42
N PHE A 31 5.33 -10.51 -2.25
CA PHE A 31 6.12 -9.30 -2.42
C PHE A 31 5.21 -8.15 -2.85
N SER A 32 5.37 -6.97 -2.28
CA SER A 32 4.58 -5.79 -2.64
C SER A 32 5.50 -4.63 -3.02
N LEU A 33 5.32 -4.08 -4.22
CA LEU A 33 6.06 -2.94 -4.74
C LEU A 33 5.10 -1.76 -4.95
N LEU A 34 5.35 -0.66 -4.26
CA LEU A 34 4.57 0.56 -4.35
C LEU A 34 5.41 1.63 -5.07
N LEU A 35 4.92 2.12 -6.21
CA LEU A 35 5.57 3.15 -7.02
C LEU A 35 4.73 4.43 -6.94
N THR A 36 5.34 5.59 -6.76
CA THR A 36 4.64 6.88 -6.80
C THR A 36 5.53 7.94 -7.40
N GLY A 37 5.04 8.67 -8.40
CA GLY A 37 5.75 9.77 -9.05
C GLY A 37 5.64 11.09 -8.29
N THR A 38 4.69 11.19 -7.35
CA THR A 38 4.56 12.34 -6.46
C THR A 38 5.27 12.05 -5.14
N PRO A 39 6.19 12.93 -4.70
CA PRO A 39 6.82 12.78 -3.40
C PRO A 39 5.70 12.92 -2.36
N VAL A 40 5.39 11.79 -1.72
CA VAL A 40 4.53 11.68 -0.53
C VAL A 40 4.78 12.90 0.36
N GLN A 41 3.73 13.55 0.84
CA GLN A 41 3.86 14.75 1.68
C GLN A 41 4.37 14.38 3.10
N ASN A 42 5.41 13.53 3.23
CA ASN A 42 6.15 13.18 4.45
C ASN A 42 5.34 13.08 5.75
N SER A 43 4.06 12.70 5.67
CA SER A 43 3.30 12.40 6.87
C SER A 43 3.66 10.97 7.25
N LEU A 44 4.17 10.77 8.47
CA LEU A 44 4.40 9.44 9.04
C LEU A 44 3.15 8.56 8.88
N GLN A 45 1.96 9.17 8.89
CA GLN A 45 0.68 8.51 8.64
C GLN A 45 0.57 7.90 7.23
N GLU A 46 0.99 8.61 6.18
CA GLU A 46 0.97 8.09 4.80
C GLU A 46 1.97 6.95 4.64
N LEU A 47 3.17 7.12 5.20
CA LEU A 47 4.21 6.08 5.14
C LEU A 47 3.78 4.82 5.90
N TYR A 48 3.21 4.98 7.11
CA TYR A 48 2.65 3.88 7.90
C TYR A 48 1.52 3.16 7.16
N SER A 49 0.63 3.90 6.49
CA SER A 49 -0.47 3.29 5.73
C SER A 49 0.03 2.48 4.54
N LEU A 50 1.09 2.89 3.87
CA LEU A 50 1.70 2.11 2.79
C LEU A 50 2.42 0.88 3.35
N LEU A 51 3.08 1.01 4.50
CA LEU A 51 3.82 -0.05 5.15
C LEU A 51 2.89 -1.14 5.71
N SER A 52 1.78 -0.76 6.33
CA SER A 52 0.75 -1.68 6.83
C SER A 52 0.06 -2.49 5.72
N LEU A 53 0.17 -2.05 4.46
CA LEU A 53 -0.32 -2.79 3.30
C LEU A 53 0.69 -3.85 2.81
N ILE A 54 1.98 -3.63 3.09
CA ILE A 54 3.07 -4.56 2.76
C ILE A 54 3.23 -5.59 3.88
N GLU A 55 3.16 -5.14 5.12
CA GLU A 55 3.35 -5.94 6.33
C GLU A 55 2.29 -5.56 7.37
N PRO A 56 1.14 -6.25 7.39
CA PRO A 56 0.05 -5.94 8.32
C PRO A 56 0.33 -6.32 9.79
N ASP A 57 1.42 -7.03 10.08
CA ASP A 57 1.78 -7.55 11.41
C ASP A 57 2.80 -6.68 12.19
N ILE A 58 3.12 -5.47 11.71
CA ILE A 58 3.99 -4.50 12.43
C ILE A 58 3.22 -3.73 13.49
#